data_AF-F4P7B0-F1
#
_entry.id   AF-F4P7B0-F1
#
_cell.length_a   1.000
_cell.length_b   1.000
_cell.length_c   1.000
_cell.angle_alpha   90.00
_cell.angle_beta   90.00
_cell.angle_gamma   90.00
#
_symmetry.space_group_name_H-M   'P 1'
#
loop_
_entity.id
_entity.type
_entity.pdbx_description
1 polymer ?
#
loop_
_entity_poly.entity_id
_entity_poly.type
_entity_poly.pdbx_seq_one_letter_code
_entity_poly.pdbx_strand_id
1 'polypeptide(L)'
;MSDSSATTHIPNVSTHRISQYKFQPSLSQDVRRQRALEFQKKRRLQQVDAARKLTEKLLKIDAEVDSVEFDVSANYQALVQPQSQYVDAMEITDPNLTIGSLQSGSNVTAQTVEHQLMVMLPEPLMEIPLDFTSGWLAMVFPQGERCLIISSRGKTISRRAHGQKIESFLSCLPGGSYATIQYWLHSKISEVDVGRRTKANQRCILPLQTKECTPDNLKLLVAQAELDSIAAGLFLINKQCMYAPGEKTPLFCAVAFPGRSCEMDEEAKSYAIFQAWLSS
;
A
#
# COMPACT_ATOMS: atom_id res chain seq x y z
N MET A 1 -65.02 -3.10 -11.76
CA MET A 1 -63.77 -3.13 -12.54
C MET A 1 -62.64 -3.15 -11.54
N SER A 2 -61.96 -4.28 -11.53
CA SER A 2 -60.84 -4.66 -10.67
C SER A 2 -59.59 -3.86 -11.02
N ASP A 3 -58.99 -3.19 -10.03
CA ASP A 3 -57.59 -2.78 -10.11
C ASP A 3 -56.83 -3.39 -8.94
N SER A 4 -55.87 -4.25 -9.29
CA SER A 4 -54.97 -4.97 -8.41
C SER A 4 -53.60 -4.31 -8.50
N SER A 5 -53.22 -3.50 -7.51
CA SER A 5 -51.84 -3.00 -7.38
C SER A 5 -51.06 -3.90 -6.42
N ALA A 6 -50.29 -4.83 -6.99
CA ALA A 6 -49.34 -5.66 -6.27
C ALA A 6 -48.06 -4.84 -6.00
N THR A 7 -47.91 -4.32 -4.78
CA THR A 7 -46.65 -3.71 -4.34
C THR A 7 -45.64 -4.81 -4.06
N THR A 8 -44.67 -4.99 -4.94
CA THR A 8 -43.55 -5.94 -4.76
C THR A 8 -42.66 -5.46 -3.62
N HIS A 9 -42.88 -6.00 -2.43
CA HIS A 9 -42.00 -5.76 -1.27
C HIS A 9 -40.69 -6.52 -1.51
N ILE A 10 -39.67 -5.84 -2.04
CA ILE A 10 -38.31 -6.38 -2.08
C ILE A 10 -37.79 -6.33 -0.65
N PRO A 11 -37.51 -7.47 0.03
CA PRO A 11 -36.90 -7.42 1.33
C PRO A 11 -35.49 -6.85 1.19
N ASN A 12 -35.29 -5.69 1.80
CA ASN A 12 -33.99 -5.05 1.93
C ASN A 12 -33.06 -6.01 2.69
N VAL A 13 -32.16 -6.70 1.97
CA VAL A 13 -31.15 -7.56 2.57
C VAL A 13 -30.20 -6.63 3.32
N SER A 14 -30.49 -6.44 4.60
CA SER A 14 -29.70 -5.59 5.46
C SER A 14 -28.26 -6.11 5.51
N THR A 15 -27.34 -5.25 5.11
CA THR A 15 -25.89 -5.40 5.28
C THR A 15 -25.46 -5.59 6.75
N HIS A 16 -26.41 -5.51 7.69
CA HIS A 16 -26.23 -5.76 9.13
C HIS A 16 -25.88 -7.20 9.51
N ARG A 17 -26.10 -8.21 8.65
CA ARG A 17 -25.71 -9.59 8.99
C ARG A 17 -24.25 -9.92 8.74
N ILE A 18 -23.55 -9.19 7.86
CA ILE A 18 -22.13 -9.44 7.55
C ILE A 18 -21.22 -8.89 8.66
N SER A 19 -21.68 -7.89 9.44
CA SER A 19 -20.92 -7.35 10.57
C SER A 19 -20.89 -8.23 11.82
N GLN A 20 -21.67 -9.32 11.86
CA GLN A 20 -21.72 -10.23 13.01
C GLN A 20 -20.59 -11.27 13.01
N TYR A 21 -19.89 -11.46 11.88
CA TYR A 21 -18.69 -12.28 11.83
C TYR A 21 -17.45 -11.40 11.99
N LYS A 22 -17.16 -11.01 13.24
CA LYS A 22 -15.86 -10.43 13.58
C LYS A 22 -14.82 -11.53 13.38
N PHE A 23 -13.98 -11.41 12.34
CA PHE A 23 -12.82 -12.26 12.18
C PHE A 23 -11.86 -11.97 13.34
N GLN A 24 -12.00 -12.74 14.43
CA GLN A 24 -10.98 -12.78 15.45
C GLN A 24 -9.91 -13.76 15.00
N PRO A 25 -8.63 -13.36 14.96
CA PRO A 25 -7.56 -14.32 14.73
C PRO A 25 -7.69 -15.46 15.74
N SER A 26 -7.62 -16.71 15.29
CA SER A 26 -7.76 -17.88 16.17
C SER A 26 -6.65 -18.02 17.22
N LEU A 27 -5.62 -17.18 17.14
CA LEU A 27 -4.41 -17.22 17.95
C LEU A 27 -4.08 -15.81 18.45
N SER A 28 -3.53 -15.74 19.67
CA SER A 28 -3.01 -14.49 20.26
C SER A 28 -1.98 -13.83 19.36
N GLN A 29 -1.89 -12.51 19.43
CA GLN A 29 -0.96 -11.75 18.61
C GLN A 29 0.49 -12.18 18.89
N ASP A 30 0.84 -12.51 20.13
CA ASP A 30 2.16 -13.02 20.50
C ASP A 30 2.54 -14.35 19.84
N VAL A 31 1.63 -15.33 19.82
CA VAL A 31 1.90 -16.61 19.15
C VAL A 31 2.07 -16.39 17.65
N ARG A 32 1.28 -15.48 17.05
CA ARG A 32 1.43 -15.11 15.63
C ARG A 32 2.77 -14.40 15.37
N ARG A 33 3.27 -13.55 16.27
CA ARG A 33 4.61 -12.92 16.17
C ARG A 33 5.73 -13.95 16.13
N GLN A 34 5.71 -14.93 17.05
CA GLN A 34 6.73 -15.98 17.09
C GLN A 34 6.77 -16.79 15.78
N ARG A 35 5.60 -17.24 15.31
CA ARG A 35 5.47 -17.94 14.02
C ARG A 35 5.94 -17.09 12.85
N ALA A 36 5.58 -15.81 12.83
CA ALA A 36 6.00 -14.87 11.78
C ALA A 36 7.53 -14.71 11.75
N LEU A 37 8.20 -14.57 12.90
CA LEU A 37 9.66 -14.47 12.97
C LEU A 37 10.35 -15.75 12.49
N GLU A 38 9.87 -16.92 12.92
CA GLU A 38 10.41 -18.20 12.46
C GLU A 38 10.25 -18.39 10.96
N PHE A 39 9.07 -18.06 10.43
CA PHE A 39 8.77 -18.14 9.01
C PHE A 39 9.64 -17.18 8.19
N GLN A 40 9.77 -15.93 8.64
CA GLN A 40 10.64 -14.93 8.04
C GLN A 40 12.10 -15.44 8.00
N LYS A 41 12.65 -15.90 9.13
CA LYS A 41 14.02 -16.43 9.21
C LYS A 41 14.28 -17.57 8.22
N LYS A 42 13.33 -18.51 8.08
CA LYS A 42 13.43 -19.64 7.13
C LYS A 42 13.38 -19.20 5.65
N ARG A 43 12.75 -18.07 5.34
CA ARG A 43 12.46 -17.63 3.96
C ARG A 43 13.13 -16.33 3.55
N ARG A 44 14.17 -15.88 4.27
CA ARG A 44 14.89 -14.62 4.03
C ARG A 44 15.23 -14.36 2.56
N LEU A 45 15.81 -15.36 1.88
CA LEU A 45 16.17 -15.24 0.46
C LEU A 45 14.95 -15.06 -0.45
N GLN A 46 13.86 -15.77 -0.14
CA GLN A 46 12.64 -15.74 -0.95
C GLN A 46 11.92 -14.40 -0.83
N GLN A 47 11.97 -13.74 0.33
CA GLN A 47 11.35 -12.42 0.51
C GLN A 47 12.08 -11.32 -0.28
N VAL A 48 13.41 -11.34 -0.29
CA VAL A 48 14.21 -10.42 -1.12
C VAL A 48 13.92 -10.65 -2.60
N ASP A 49 13.88 -11.90 -3.03
CA ASP A 49 13.57 -12.25 -4.41
C ASP A 49 12.14 -11.87 -4.81
N ALA A 50 11.17 -12.02 -3.91
CA ALA A 50 9.79 -11.60 -4.13
C ALA A 50 9.68 -10.08 -4.35
N ALA A 51 10.37 -9.28 -3.53
CA ALA A 51 10.41 -7.82 -3.70
C ALA A 51 11.04 -7.43 -5.04
N ARG A 52 12.16 -8.06 -5.42
CA ARG A 52 12.82 -7.83 -6.72
C ARG A 52 11.92 -8.17 -7.90
N LYS A 53 11.31 -9.36 -7.89
CA LYS A 53 10.38 -9.81 -8.94
C LYS A 53 9.18 -8.88 -9.08
N LEU A 54 8.65 -8.39 -7.97
CA LEU A 54 7.57 -7.39 -7.96
C LEU A 54 8.02 -6.09 -8.64
N THR A 55 9.20 -5.56 -8.30
CA THR A 55 9.75 -4.36 -8.95
C THR A 55 9.96 -4.57 -10.44
N GLU A 56 10.54 -5.70 -10.86
CA GLU A 56 10.75 -6.02 -12.27
C GLU A 56 9.45 -6.12 -13.05
N LYS A 57 8.42 -6.77 -12.47
CA LYS A 57 7.08 -6.84 -13.07
C LYS A 57 6.50 -5.45 -13.30
N LEU A 58 6.58 -4.57 -12.31
CA LEU A 58 6.05 -3.20 -12.39
C LEU A 58 6.79 -2.35 -13.43
N LEU A 59 8.12 -2.48 -13.49
CA LEU A 59 8.92 -1.76 -14.48
C LEU A 59 8.65 -2.22 -15.92
N LYS A 60 8.27 -3.48 -16.13
CA LYS A 60 7.83 -3.98 -17.43
C LYS A 60 6.50 -3.35 -17.84
N ILE A 61 5.54 -3.31 -16.92
CA ILE A 61 4.24 -2.66 -17.13
C ILE A 61 4.45 -1.18 -17.50
N ASP A 62 5.33 -0.46 -16.80
CA ASP A 62 5.62 0.94 -17.13
C ASP A 62 6.27 1.11 -18.51
N ALA A 63 7.14 0.19 -18.92
CA ALA A 63 7.78 0.26 -20.24
C ALA A 63 6.78 0.01 -21.39
N GLU A 64 5.85 -0.92 -21.19
CA GLU A 64 4.78 -1.21 -22.14
C GLU A 64 3.82 -0.02 -22.27
N VAL A 65 3.38 0.58 -21.15
CA VAL A 65 2.49 1.75 -21.17
C VAL A 65 3.16 2.97 -21.83
N ASP A 66 4.42 3.28 -21.47
CA ASP A 66 5.14 4.41 -22.07
C ASP A 66 5.32 4.23 -23.59
N SER A 67 5.46 2.99 -24.08
CA SER A 67 5.59 2.70 -25.51
C SER A 67 4.30 2.95 -26.30
N VAL A 68 3.14 2.72 -25.67
CA VAL A 68 1.82 2.96 -26.28
C VAL A 68 1.46 4.46 -26.25
N GLU A 69 1.77 5.18 -25.16
CA GLU A 69 1.53 6.63 -25.10
C GLU A 69 2.32 7.41 -26.17
N PHE A 70 3.53 6.96 -26.50
CA PHE A 70 4.34 7.56 -27.57
C PHE A 70 3.71 7.39 -28.96
N ASP A 71 3.06 6.26 -29.22
CA ASP A 71 2.44 5.95 -30.51
C ASP A 71 1.10 6.69 -30.70
N VAL A 72 0.34 6.90 -29.62
CA VAL A 72 -0.92 7.66 -29.67
C VAL A 72 -0.67 9.17 -29.87
N SER A 73 0.41 9.73 -29.30
CA SER A 73 0.80 11.13 -29.56
C SER A 73 1.16 11.42 -31.02
N ALA A 74 1.64 10.43 -31.78
CA ALA A 74 1.90 10.57 -33.21
C ALA A 74 0.61 10.61 -34.05
N ASN A 75 -0.51 10.10 -33.52
CA ASN A 75 -1.80 10.02 -34.22
C ASN A 75 -2.77 11.18 -33.91
N TYR A 76 -2.47 12.03 -32.93
CA TYR A 76 -3.32 13.19 -32.59
C TYR A 76 -3.31 14.33 -33.62
N GLN A 77 -2.49 14.26 -34.67
CA GLN A 77 -2.56 15.19 -35.81
C GLN A 77 -3.58 14.81 -36.88
N ALA A 78 -4.25 13.65 -36.79
CA ALA A 78 -5.16 13.16 -37.84
C ALA A 78 -6.66 13.13 -37.48
N LEU A 79 -7.08 13.43 -36.25
CA LEU A 79 -8.49 13.33 -35.84
C LEU A 79 -9.00 14.62 -35.19
N VAL A 80 -9.12 15.68 -36.00
CA VAL A 80 -10.07 16.76 -35.75
C VAL A 80 -10.95 16.91 -36.98
N GLN A 81 -12.04 16.14 -37.04
CA GLN A 81 -13.28 16.57 -37.69
C GLN A 81 -14.48 16.08 -36.86
N PRO A 82 -15.48 16.93 -36.62
CA PRO A 82 -16.64 16.54 -35.81
C PRO A 82 -17.75 16.07 -36.73
N GLN A 83 -18.21 14.81 -36.61
CA GLN A 83 -19.56 14.47 -37.04
C GLN A 83 -20.27 13.54 -36.06
N SER A 84 -21.29 14.14 -35.45
CA SER A 84 -22.49 13.57 -34.84
C SER A 84 -23.08 12.40 -35.63
N GLN A 85 -23.50 11.33 -34.93
CA GLN A 85 -24.87 10.80 -35.00
C GLN A 85 -25.12 9.66 -33.98
N TYR A 86 -26.26 9.75 -33.30
CA TYR A 86 -26.89 8.72 -32.45
C TYR A 86 -27.17 7.41 -33.21
N VAL A 87 -27.03 6.24 -32.59
CA VAL A 87 -28.13 5.45 -31.95
C VAL A 87 -27.62 4.17 -31.28
N ASP A 88 -28.08 4.03 -30.03
CA ASP A 88 -28.67 2.89 -29.30
C ASP A 88 -28.33 1.41 -29.58
N ALA A 89 -28.44 0.66 -28.47
CA ALA A 89 -28.11 -0.73 -28.26
C ALA A 89 -28.97 -1.74 -29.05
N MET A 90 -28.38 -2.90 -29.40
CA MET A 90 -29.09 -4.17 -29.24
C MET A 90 -28.15 -5.37 -29.10
N GLU A 91 -28.58 -6.23 -28.20
CA GLU A 91 -28.03 -7.42 -27.57
C GLU A 91 -28.13 -8.67 -28.48
N ILE A 92 -27.14 -9.57 -28.50
CA ILE A 92 -27.37 -11.00 -28.73
C ILE A 92 -26.46 -11.83 -27.83
N THR A 93 -27.12 -12.57 -26.94
CA THR A 93 -26.66 -13.67 -26.10
C THR A 93 -26.46 -14.93 -26.95
N ASP A 94 -25.41 -15.71 -26.70
CA ASP A 94 -25.43 -17.13 -27.07
C ASP A 94 -24.65 -18.00 -26.04
N PRO A 95 -25.29 -19.00 -25.40
CA PRO A 95 -24.74 -19.71 -24.24
C PRO A 95 -24.26 -21.14 -24.57
N ASN A 96 -23.53 -21.37 -25.67
CA ASN A 96 -22.84 -22.65 -25.89
C ASN A 96 -21.75 -22.59 -26.96
N LEU A 97 -20.48 -22.42 -26.57
CA LEU A 97 -19.36 -22.96 -27.33
C LEU A 97 -18.31 -23.58 -26.40
N THR A 98 -18.06 -24.86 -26.69
CA THR A 98 -17.30 -25.87 -25.97
C THR A 98 -15.79 -25.62 -25.98
N ILE A 99 -15.15 -26.05 -24.88
CA ILE A 99 -13.70 -26.10 -24.63
C ILE A 99 -12.95 -26.87 -25.73
N GLY A 100 -11.93 -26.24 -26.33
CA GLY A 100 -11.00 -26.87 -27.27
C GLY A 100 -9.67 -26.12 -27.41
N SER A 101 -8.60 -26.78 -26.94
CA SER A 101 -7.17 -26.61 -27.27
C SER A 101 -6.45 -25.26 -27.08
N LEU A 102 -5.41 -25.34 -26.22
CA LEU A 102 -4.25 -24.48 -26.07
C LEU A 102 -3.67 -23.94 -27.38
N GLN A 103 -3.61 -22.61 -27.54
CA GLN A 103 -2.47 -21.94 -28.17
C GLN A 103 -2.11 -20.66 -27.43
N SER A 104 -0.81 -20.58 -27.17
CA SER A 104 -0.04 -19.49 -26.59
C SER A 104 -0.44 -18.11 -27.11
N GLY A 105 -0.89 -17.27 -26.19
CA GLY A 105 -1.28 -15.88 -26.44
C GLY A 105 -1.82 -15.29 -25.15
N SER A 106 -1.08 -15.41 -24.05
CA SER A 106 -1.51 -14.83 -22.79
C SER A 106 -1.37 -13.31 -22.88
N ASN A 107 -2.46 -12.69 -23.32
CA ASN A 107 -2.91 -11.41 -22.78
C ASN A 107 -2.91 -11.56 -21.26
N VAL A 108 -1.80 -11.18 -20.63
CA VAL A 108 -1.77 -10.94 -19.19
C VAL A 108 -2.50 -9.61 -19.01
N THR A 109 -3.82 -9.68 -19.14
CA THR A 109 -4.72 -8.58 -18.87
C THR A 109 -4.36 -8.02 -17.50
N ALA A 110 -4.33 -6.70 -17.42
CA ALA A 110 -4.12 -5.92 -16.20
C ALA A 110 -5.04 -6.34 -15.00
N GLN A 111 -5.99 -7.24 -15.23
CA GLN A 111 -6.95 -7.80 -14.27
C GLN A 111 -6.34 -8.63 -13.12
N THR A 112 -5.20 -9.31 -13.25
CA THR A 112 -4.68 -10.13 -12.13
C THR A 112 -3.91 -9.33 -11.07
N VAL A 113 -3.73 -8.01 -11.26
CA VAL A 113 -2.99 -7.16 -10.30
C VAL A 113 -3.91 -6.51 -9.27
N GLU A 114 -5.20 -6.36 -9.55
CA GLU A 114 -6.11 -5.49 -8.78
C GLU A 114 -6.35 -5.91 -7.31
N HIS A 115 -6.05 -7.16 -6.94
CA HIS A 115 -6.25 -7.64 -5.58
C HIS A 115 -4.96 -7.89 -4.77
N GLN A 116 -3.78 -7.70 -5.36
CA GLN A 116 -2.52 -7.94 -4.66
C GLN A 116 -1.96 -6.63 -4.12
N LEU A 117 -1.94 -6.51 -2.78
CA LEU A 117 -1.21 -5.46 -2.11
C LEU A 117 0.29 -5.62 -2.41
N MET A 118 0.96 -4.51 -2.69
CA MET A 118 2.39 -4.46 -3.00
C MET A 118 3.21 -3.88 -1.84
N VAL A 119 2.52 -3.33 -0.85
CA VAL A 119 3.12 -2.71 0.33
C VAL A 119 2.82 -3.57 1.55
N MET A 120 3.82 -3.80 2.39
CA MET A 120 3.63 -4.43 3.71
C MET A 120 2.72 -3.57 4.58
N LEU A 121 1.63 -4.15 5.09
CA LEU A 121 0.62 -3.42 5.87
C LEU A 121 0.72 -3.74 7.36
N PRO A 122 0.43 -2.75 8.23
CA PRO A 122 0.43 -2.96 9.66
C PRO A 122 -0.88 -3.63 10.13
N GLU A 123 -0.80 -4.35 11.24
CA GLU A 123 -1.96 -4.78 12.03
C GLU A 123 -2.26 -3.79 13.17
N PRO A 124 -3.49 -3.74 13.71
CA PRO A 124 -3.72 -3.06 14.99
C PRO A 124 -2.91 -3.72 16.11
N LEU A 125 -2.45 -2.93 17.08
CA LEU A 125 -1.76 -3.43 18.27
C LEU A 125 -2.79 -3.97 19.26
N MET A 126 -2.91 -5.29 19.36
CA MET A 126 -3.89 -5.94 20.23
C MET A 126 -3.27 -6.45 21.54
N GLU A 127 -1.97 -6.71 21.55
CA GLU A 127 -1.22 -7.17 22.72
C GLU A 127 0.14 -6.47 22.73
N ILE A 128 0.59 -5.99 23.90
CA ILE A 128 1.93 -5.41 24.05
C ILE A 128 2.96 -6.55 24.11
N PRO A 129 3.98 -6.57 23.22
CA PRO A 129 5.03 -7.57 23.26
C PRO A 129 5.80 -7.56 24.59
N LEU A 130 6.22 -8.73 25.07
CA LEU A 130 7.07 -8.82 26.28
C LEU A 130 8.41 -8.08 26.12
N ASP A 131 8.97 -8.08 24.91
CA ASP A 131 10.22 -7.41 24.56
C ASP A 131 10.00 -6.01 23.98
N PHE A 132 8.83 -5.38 24.22
CA PHE A 132 8.44 -4.15 23.52
C PHE A 132 9.51 -3.05 23.59
N THR A 133 10.07 -2.78 24.78
CA THR A 133 11.04 -1.70 24.98
C THR A 133 12.37 -1.91 24.25
N SER A 134 12.84 -3.15 24.14
CA SER A 134 14.16 -3.49 23.60
C SER A 134 14.12 -4.02 22.17
N GLY A 135 13.04 -4.70 21.78
CA GLY A 135 12.85 -5.41 20.53
C GLY A 135 12.10 -4.62 19.45
N TRP A 136 11.55 -3.45 19.77
CA TRP A 136 10.68 -2.70 18.86
C TRP A 136 11.13 -1.24 18.67
N LEU A 137 10.74 -0.70 17.52
CA LEU A 137 10.94 0.69 17.13
C LEU A 137 9.60 1.36 16.88
N ALA A 138 9.49 2.62 17.30
CA ALA A 138 8.35 3.49 17.08
C ALA A 138 8.68 4.61 16.09
N MET A 139 7.72 4.96 15.25
CA MET A 139 7.78 6.08 14.30
C MET A 139 6.42 6.77 14.24
N VAL A 140 6.40 8.10 14.34
CA VAL A 140 5.18 8.86 14.03
C VAL A 140 4.96 8.84 12.53
N PHE A 141 3.76 8.48 12.09
CA PHE A 141 3.39 8.53 10.68
C PHE A 141 2.38 9.65 10.41
N PRO A 142 2.53 10.38 9.30
CA PRO A 142 1.61 11.45 8.95
C PRO A 142 0.33 10.90 8.32
N GLN A 143 -0.71 11.73 8.28
CA GLN A 143 -1.88 11.55 7.44
C GLN A 143 -1.44 11.54 5.98
N GLY A 144 -1.85 10.51 5.25
CA GLY A 144 -1.48 10.35 3.86
C GLY A 144 -1.69 8.93 3.36
N GLU A 145 -1.40 8.72 2.09
CA GLU A 145 -1.54 7.42 1.45
C GLU A 145 -0.21 6.66 1.47
N ARG A 146 -0.27 5.39 1.90
CA ARG A 146 0.84 4.44 1.75
C ARG A 146 1.09 4.19 0.26
N CYS A 147 2.27 4.55 -0.22
CA CYS A 147 2.68 4.30 -1.59
C CYS A 147 3.98 3.48 -1.68
N LEU A 148 4.12 2.77 -2.79
CA LEU A 148 5.37 2.16 -3.22
C LEU A 148 6.09 3.15 -4.13
N ILE A 149 7.37 3.41 -3.85
CA ILE A 149 8.23 4.24 -4.69
C ILE A 149 9.25 3.35 -5.40
N ILE A 150 9.36 3.51 -6.72
CA ILE A 150 10.34 2.80 -7.55
C ILE A 150 11.18 3.83 -8.28
N SER A 151 12.48 3.84 -8.01
CA SER A 151 13.46 4.69 -8.67
C SER A 151 14.33 3.83 -9.59
N SER A 152 14.21 4.01 -10.91
CA SER A 152 14.94 3.22 -11.88
C SER A 152 14.95 3.87 -13.26
N ARG A 153 16.01 3.61 -14.04
CA ARG A 153 16.14 4.03 -15.45
C ARG A 153 15.91 5.54 -15.68
N GLY A 154 16.38 6.36 -14.76
CA GLY A 154 16.33 7.82 -14.88
C GLY A 154 15.00 8.45 -14.50
N LYS A 155 14.10 7.72 -13.83
CA LYS A 155 12.81 8.24 -13.34
C LYS A 155 12.41 7.61 -12.01
N THR A 156 11.51 8.28 -11.30
CA THR A 156 10.90 7.80 -10.07
C THR A 156 9.40 7.70 -10.24
N ILE A 157 8.82 6.57 -9.86
CA ILE A 157 7.38 6.31 -10.00
C ILE A 157 6.81 6.00 -8.64
N SER A 158 5.71 6.66 -8.28
CA SER A 158 4.92 6.34 -7.09
C SER A 158 3.67 5.55 -7.47
N ARG A 159 3.34 4.56 -6.65
CA ARG A 159 2.19 3.66 -6.85
C ARG A 159 1.40 3.51 -5.56
N ARG A 160 0.08 3.39 -5.65
CA ARG A 160 -0.79 3.04 -4.53
C ARG A 160 -0.46 1.64 -4.02
N ALA A 161 -0.98 1.27 -2.85
CA ALA A 161 -0.76 -0.05 -2.26
C ALA A 161 -1.20 -1.22 -3.19
N HIS A 162 -2.19 -1.02 -4.07
CA HIS A 162 -2.66 -2.01 -5.05
C HIS A 162 -1.90 -1.96 -6.39
N GLY A 163 -0.83 -1.17 -6.48
CA GLY A 163 0.01 -1.09 -7.68
C GLY A 163 -0.41 -0.04 -8.72
N GLN A 164 -1.57 0.62 -8.58
CA GLN A 164 -1.97 1.71 -9.47
C GLN A 164 -0.93 2.84 -9.46
N LYS A 165 -0.48 3.30 -10.64
CA LYS A 165 0.43 4.44 -10.78
C LYS A 165 -0.25 5.72 -10.30
N ILE A 166 0.44 6.45 -9.41
CA ILE A 166 0.01 7.78 -8.93
C ILE A 166 0.65 8.84 -9.82
N GLU A 167 1.98 8.84 -9.91
CA GLU A 167 2.72 9.80 -10.72
C GLU A 167 4.12 9.27 -11.11
N SER A 168 4.73 9.94 -12.09
CA SER A 168 6.13 9.79 -12.48
C SER A 168 6.82 11.13 -12.33
N PHE A 169 7.97 11.17 -11.65
CA PHE A 169 8.71 12.39 -11.34
C PHE A 169 10.21 12.15 -11.30
N LEU A 170 11.00 13.22 -11.38
CA LEU A 170 12.44 13.18 -11.18
C LEU A 170 12.77 13.25 -9.69
N SER A 171 13.66 12.37 -9.24
CA SER A 171 14.20 12.42 -7.88
C SER A 171 15.71 12.29 -7.85
N CYS A 172 16.29 12.73 -6.74
CA CYS A 172 17.70 12.50 -6.46
C CYS A 172 18.00 11.06 -5.98
N LEU A 173 17.01 10.17 -5.85
CA LEU A 173 17.27 8.77 -5.54
C LEU A 173 18.15 8.12 -6.62
N PRO A 174 18.95 7.09 -6.29
CA PRO A 174 19.72 6.36 -7.29
C PRO A 174 18.83 5.82 -8.41
N GLY A 175 19.18 6.14 -9.66
CA GLY A 175 18.40 5.82 -10.85
C GLY A 175 17.10 6.63 -11.02
N GLY A 176 16.83 7.61 -10.16
CA GLY A 176 15.59 8.40 -10.12
C GLY A 176 15.56 9.60 -11.05
N SER A 177 16.72 9.93 -11.64
CA SER A 177 16.94 10.90 -12.71
C SER A 177 18.14 10.44 -13.54
N TYR A 178 18.33 10.97 -14.74
CA TYR A 178 19.54 10.68 -15.54
C TYR A 178 20.84 11.07 -14.82
N ALA A 179 20.79 12.12 -13.99
CA ALA A 179 21.92 12.55 -13.17
C ALA A 179 22.29 11.55 -12.07
N THR A 180 21.38 10.64 -11.70
CA THR A 180 21.57 9.70 -10.58
C THR A 180 21.70 8.23 -11.00
N ILE A 181 21.81 7.94 -12.30
CA ILE A 181 21.96 6.57 -12.81
C ILE A 181 23.30 5.94 -12.37
N GLN A 182 24.36 6.73 -12.22
CA GLN A 182 25.70 6.24 -11.84
C GLN A 182 26.02 6.35 -10.33
N TYR A 183 25.07 6.78 -9.50
CA TYR A 183 25.33 7.11 -8.09
C TYR A 183 25.81 5.93 -7.22
N TRP A 184 25.45 4.70 -7.61
CA TRP A 184 25.79 3.48 -6.87
C TRP A 184 27.29 3.15 -6.82
N LEU A 185 28.13 3.83 -7.62
CA LEU A 185 29.57 3.59 -7.60
C LEU A 185 30.30 4.34 -6.47
N HIS A 186 29.73 5.40 -5.86
CA HIS A 186 30.50 6.29 -4.98
C HIS A 186 29.81 6.82 -3.70
N SER A 187 28.48 6.70 -3.50
CA SER A 187 27.80 7.40 -2.38
C SER A 187 26.58 6.69 -1.78
N LYS A 188 26.40 6.79 -0.45
CA LYS A 188 25.21 6.29 0.29
C LYS A 188 24.04 7.29 0.24
N ILE A 189 22.82 6.81 0.50
CA ILE A 189 21.59 7.64 0.49
C ILE A 189 21.63 8.85 1.43
N SER A 190 22.44 8.81 2.49
CA SER A 190 22.66 9.95 3.41
C SER A 190 23.45 11.10 2.78
N GLU A 191 24.14 10.85 1.68
CA GLU A 191 24.94 11.85 0.95
C GLU A 191 24.11 12.59 -0.11
N VAL A 192 22.85 12.18 -0.30
CA VAL A 192 21.94 12.73 -1.29
C VAL A 192 20.89 13.61 -0.61
N ASP A 193 20.87 14.91 -0.92
CA ASP A 193 19.82 15.81 -0.47
C ASP A 193 18.51 15.53 -1.24
N VAL A 194 17.73 14.58 -0.72
CA VAL A 194 16.37 14.25 -1.17
C VAL A 194 15.30 15.05 -0.42
N GLY A 195 15.69 15.80 0.62
CA GLY A 195 14.78 16.57 1.46
C GLY A 195 14.36 17.91 0.84
N ARG A 196 15.16 18.44 -0.08
CA ARG A 196 14.90 19.71 -0.76
C ARG A 196 14.25 19.54 -2.13
N ARG A 197 13.25 20.36 -2.43
CA ARG A 197 12.65 20.42 -3.78
C ARG A 197 13.54 21.23 -4.74
N THR A 198 13.86 20.64 -5.89
CA THR A 198 14.61 21.27 -6.98
C THR A 198 14.04 20.84 -8.33
N LYS A 199 14.59 21.33 -9.46
CA LYS A 199 14.21 20.83 -10.80
C LYS A 199 14.55 19.34 -10.99
N ALA A 200 15.65 18.88 -10.39
CA ALA A 200 16.10 17.49 -10.44
C ALA A 200 15.46 16.61 -9.34
N ASN A 201 14.87 17.21 -8.31
CA ASN A 201 14.17 16.54 -7.21
C ASN A 201 12.80 17.15 -6.99
N GLN A 202 11.80 16.65 -7.71
CA GLN A 202 10.47 17.27 -7.76
C GLN A 202 9.63 17.00 -6.50
N ARG A 203 9.99 15.96 -5.74
CA ARG A 203 9.33 15.59 -4.47
C ARG A 203 10.35 15.49 -3.36
N CYS A 204 10.01 16.04 -2.19
CA CYS A 204 10.79 15.86 -0.98
C CYS A 204 10.54 14.45 -0.44
N ILE A 205 11.61 13.71 -0.15
CA ILE A 205 11.55 12.39 0.49
C ILE A 205 12.22 12.54 1.84
N LEU A 206 11.41 12.50 2.90
CA LEU A 206 11.87 12.70 4.26
C LEU A 206 11.74 11.38 5.04
N PRO A 207 12.82 10.87 5.66
CA PRO A 207 12.75 9.68 6.49
C PRO A 207 11.95 9.98 7.76
N LEU A 208 11.10 9.03 8.16
CA LEU A 208 10.44 9.10 9.46
C LEU A 208 11.47 8.86 10.57
N GLN A 209 11.35 9.62 11.65
CA GLN A 209 12.24 9.48 12.81
C GLN A 209 11.88 8.22 13.59
N THR A 210 12.86 7.35 13.80
CA THR A 210 12.72 6.12 14.59
C THR A 210 13.21 6.33 16.02
N LYS A 211 12.45 5.85 17.00
CA LYS A 211 12.87 5.76 18.42
C LYS A 211 12.65 4.35 18.94
N GLU A 212 13.36 3.99 20.00
CA GLU A 212 13.07 2.75 20.73
C GLU A 212 11.76 2.90 21.51
N CYS A 213 11.02 1.81 21.69
CA CYS A 213 9.73 1.81 22.38
C CYS A 213 9.86 1.87 23.93
N THR A 214 10.78 2.66 24.46
CA THR A 214 10.83 2.94 25.91
C THR A 214 9.67 3.88 26.29
N PRO A 215 9.14 3.80 27.52
CA PRO A 215 8.05 4.68 27.95
C PRO A 215 8.36 6.18 27.74
N ASP A 216 9.58 6.61 28.04
CA ASP A 216 9.99 8.02 27.89
C ASP A 216 10.01 8.47 26.42
N ASN A 217 10.57 7.64 25.53
CA ASN A 217 10.59 7.94 24.10
C ASN A 217 9.17 7.96 23.52
N LEU A 218 8.30 7.04 23.94
CA LEU A 218 6.93 6.98 23.48
C LEU A 218 6.11 8.18 23.96
N LYS A 219 6.26 8.59 25.22
CA LYS A 219 5.67 9.83 25.74
C LYS A 219 6.13 11.06 24.95
N LEU A 220 7.43 11.13 24.65
CA LEU A 220 7.98 12.21 23.83
C LEU A 220 7.39 12.22 22.41
N LEU A 221 7.29 11.05 21.76
CA LEU A 221 6.70 10.93 20.42
C LEU A 221 5.22 11.31 20.40
N VAL A 222 4.45 10.90 21.42
CA VAL A 222 3.03 11.29 21.56
C VAL A 222 2.91 12.79 21.74
N ALA A 223 3.69 13.40 22.64
CA ALA A 223 3.66 14.84 22.86
C ALA A 223 4.06 15.64 21.60
N GLN A 224 5.05 15.14 20.84
CA GLN A 224 5.44 15.74 19.55
C GLN A 224 4.31 15.62 18.51
N ALA A 225 3.63 14.47 18.46
CA ALA A 225 2.53 14.25 17.54
C ALA A 225 1.28 15.08 17.88
N GLU A 226 1.03 15.39 19.16
CA GLU A 226 -0.07 16.27 19.56
C GLU A 226 0.10 17.70 19.01
N LEU A 227 1.35 18.16 18.89
CA LEU A 227 1.70 19.46 18.31
C LEU A 227 1.69 19.46 16.78
N ASP A 228 1.75 18.28 16.15
CA ASP A 228 1.81 18.13 14.71
C ASP A 228 0.43 17.75 14.14
N SER A 229 -0.22 18.71 13.47
CA SER A 229 -1.57 18.51 12.93
C SER A 229 -1.65 17.42 11.86
N ILE A 230 -0.53 17.11 11.19
CA ILE A 230 -0.48 16.04 10.20
C ILE A 230 -0.18 14.67 10.82
N ALA A 231 0.17 14.56 12.10
CA ALA A 231 0.44 13.27 12.71
C ALA A 231 -0.86 12.44 12.83
N ALA A 232 -0.84 11.22 12.26
CA ALA A 232 -1.98 10.31 12.26
C ALA A 232 -1.88 9.21 13.32
N GLY A 233 -0.67 8.81 13.69
CA GLY A 233 -0.45 7.73 14.64
C GLY A 233 1.00 7.29 14.76
N LEU A 234 1.20 6.13 15.38
CA LEU A 234 2.49 5.47 15.56
C LEU A 234 2.54 4.15 14.80
N PHE A 235 3.62 3.97 14.04
CA PHE A 235 4.06 2.67 13.56
C PHE A 235 4.99 2.04 14.57
N LEU A 236 4.72 0.78 14.89
CA LEU A 236 5.49 -0.04 15.81
C LEU A 236 6.04 -1.23 15.03
N ILE A 237 7.35 -1.34 14.88
CA ILE A 237 7.97 -2.40 14.09
C ILE A 237 8.97 -3.19 14.93
N ASN A 238 8.86 -4.51 14.90
CA ASN A 238 9.85 -5.38 15.52
C ASN A 238 11.19 -5.25 14.78
N LYS A 239 12.30 -5.12 15.52
CA LYS A 239 13.65 -4.94 14.97
C LYS A 239 14.10 -6.11 14.08
N GLN A 240 13.53 -7.29 14.25
CA GLN A 240 13.81 -8.48 13.43
C GLN A 240 12.84 -8.64 12.25
N CYS A 241 11.83 -7.78 12.12
CA CYS A 241 10.85 -7.85 11.03
C CYS A 241 11.51 -7.62 9.68
N MET A 242 11.30 -8.53 8.75
CA MET A 242 11.68 -8.36 7.36
C MET A 242 10.51 -7.83 6.55
N TYR A 243 10.82 -7.07 5.50
CA TYR A 243 9.81 -6.54 4.60
C TYR A 243 9.21 -7.66 3.74
N ALA A 244 7.88 -7.80 3.80
CA ALA A 244 7.14 -8.76 3.01
C ALA A 244 6.05 -8.02 2.21
N PRO A 245 6.24 -7.80 0.89
CA PRO A 245 5.27 -7.10 0.06
C PRO A 245 3.89 -7.76 0.12
N GLY A 246 2.85 -6.97 0.40
CA GLY A 246 1.45 -7.44 0.37
C GLY A 246 0.97 -8.23 1.58
N GLU A 247 1.86 -8.52 2.53
CA GLU A 247 1.48 -9.21 3.76
C GLU A 247 1.06 -8.21 4.84
N LYS A 248 0.03 -8.59 5.61
CA LYS A 248 -0.22 -8.05 6.95
C LYS A 248 0.50 -8.94 7.95
N THR A 249 1.28 -8.34 8.85
CA THR A 249 2.12 -9.08 9.80
C THR A 249 1.97 -8.54 11.21
N PRO A 250 1.89 -9.40 12.24
CA PRO A 250 1.81 -8.96 13.63
C PRO A 250 3.14 -8.38 14.16
N LEU A 251 4.21 -8.43 13.35
CA LEU A 251 5.51 -7.82 13.62
C LEU A 251 5.59 -6.34 13.22
N PHE A 252 4.53 -5.85 12.57
CA PHE A 252 4.37 -4.47 12.19
C PHE A 252 2.98 -4.01 12.60
N CYS A 253 2.90 -3.14 13.60
CA CYS A 253 1.64 -2.65 14.13
C CYS A 253 1.44 -1.17 13.86
N ALA A 254 0.18 -0.74 13.85
CA ALA A 254 -0.23 0.66 13.81
C ALA A 254 -1.14 0.98 14.99
N VAL A 255 -0.88 2.12 15.61
CA VAL A 255 -1.71 2.75 16.62
C VAL A 255 -2.12 4.10 16.06
N ALA A 256 -3.38 4.24 15.64
CA ALA A 256 -3.90 5.51 15.16
C ALA A 256 -4.30 6.39 16.35
N PHE A 257 -4.12 7.70 16.21
CA PHE A 257 -4.58 8.66 17.22
C PHE A 257 -6.08 8.95 17.05
N PRO A 258 -6.85 9.07 18.14
CA PRO A 258 -8.28 9.37 18.08
C PRO A 258 -8.57 10.64 17.27
N GLY A 259 -9.58 10.58 16.41
CA GLY A 259 -9.99 11.68 15.53
C GLY A 259 -8.99 12.03 14.42
N ARG A 260 -7.92 11.25 14.22
CA ARG A 260 -6.88 11.51 13.20
C ARG A 260 -6.86 10.50 12.05
N SER A 261 -7.57 9.38 12.16
CA SER A 261 -7.77 8.38 11.09
C SER A 261 -9.25 8.05 10.90
N CYS A 262 -9.59 7.31 9.84
CA CYS A 262 -10.92 6.71 9.68
C CYS A 262 -11.05 5.59 10.72
N GLU A 263 -11.65 5.91 11.87
CA GLU A 263 -11.71 5.03 13.03
C GLU A 263 -12.48 3.74 12.72
N MET A 264 -11.77 2.61 12.73
CA MET A 264 -12.38 1.29 12.86
C MET A 264 -12.34 0.86 14.33
N ASP A 265 -13.31 0.05 14.77
CA ASP A 265 -13.40 -0.46 16.16
C ASP A 265 -12.08 -1.03 16.69
N GLU A 266 -11.31 -1.72 15.84
CA GLU A 266 -10.03 -2.33 16.21
C GLU A 266 -8.89 -1.30 16.38
N GLU A 267 -8.94 -0.17 15.67
CA GLU A 267 -7.97 0.92 15.83
C GLU A 267 -8.17 1.65 17.16
N ALA A 268 -9.43 1.88 17.56
CA ALA A 268 -9.76 2.47 18.85
C ALA A 268 -9.29 1.58 20.03
N LYS A 269 -9.49 0.26 19.91
CA LYS A 269 -8.95 -0.71 20.89
C LYS A 269 -7.42 -0.68 20.95
N SER A 270 -6.77 -0.63 19.79
CA SER A 270 -5.31 -0.56 19.68
C SER A 270 -4.74 0.64 20.43
N TYR A 271 -5.36 1.81 20.26
CA TYR A 271 -4.97 3.02 21.00
C TYR A 271 -5.21 2.89 22.50
N ALA A 272 -6.35 2.34 22.93
CA ALA A 272 -6.66 2.15 24.35
C ALA A 272 -5.65 1.24 25.05
N ILE A 273 -5.25 0.14 24.40
CA ILE A 273 -4.26 -0.81 24.92
C ILE A 273 -2.89 -0.15 25.03
N PHE A 274 -2.49 0.60 24.00
CA PHE A 274 -1.24 1.35 24.00
C PHE A 274 -1.21 2.40 25.13
N GLN A 275 -2.28 3.17 25.31
CA GLN A 275 -2.37 4.19 26.35
C GLN A 275 -2.36 3.59 27.76
N ALA A 276 -3.09 2.50 27.98
CA ALA A 276 -3.09 1.79 29.25
C ALA A 276 -1.67 1.36 29.66
N TRP A 277 -0.91 0.79 28.72
CA TRP A 277 0.49 0.40 28.95
C TRP A 277 1.43 1.59 29.14
N LEU A 278 1.22 2.70 28.44
CA LEU A 278 2.06 3.89 28.59
C LEU A 278 1.86 4.58 29.95
N SER A 279 0.69 4.38 30.55
CA SER A 279 0.29 4.94 31.84
C SER A 279 0.64 4.08 33.06
N SER A 280 0.92 2.78 32.85
CA SER A 280 1.36 1.85 33.90
C SER A 280 2.83 2.02 34.24
#